data_AF-A0A9X9HWH6-F1
#
_entry.id   AF-A0A9X9HWH6-F1
#
_cell.length_a   1.000
_cell.length_b   1.000
_cell.length_c   1.000
_cell.angle_alpha   90.00
_cell.angle_beta   90.00
_cell.angle_gamma   90.00
#
_symmetry.space_group_name_H-M   'P 1'
#
loop_
_entity.id
_entity.type
_entity.pdbx_description
1 polymer ?
#
loop_
_entity_poly.entity_id
_entity_poly.type
_entity_poly.pdbx_seq_one_letter_code
_entity_poly.pdbx_strand_id
1 'polypeptide(L)'
;MQHHFDEFVRQFEWTLTSRETFSCLQNTPPECMTDIQRAARFFYLQHNAFGGKTVHQHFGTATTSKAWDASQIEVKLKAAKDRLKGVYIENESWDRCFKRYDREHTFFYADPPYWQTAGYDQSFGWEQYELLAKVMAESKGKVMLSINDHPDIRELFKDFRITQLELAYTVGRNKTGKASGELVVCNW
;
A
#
# COMPACT_ATOMS: atom_id res chain seq x y z
N MET A 1 -17.46 -7.82 3.35
CA MET A 1 -17.25 -7.24 4.70
C MET A 1 -18.33 -6.24 5.11
N GLN A 2 -18.68 -5.24 4.30
CA GLN A 2 -19.67 -4.23 4.68
C GLN A 2 -21.05 -4.81 5.06
N HIS A 3 -21.51 -5.85 4.33
CA HIS A 3 -22.82 -6.47 4.58
C HIS A 3 -22.80 -7.67 5.53
N HIS A 4 -21.61 -8.23 5.80
CA HIS A 4 -21.43 -9.49 6.54
C HIS A 4 -20.22 -9.41 7.46
N PHE A 5 -20.17 -8.37 8.30
CA PHE A 5 -19.03 -8.11 9.18
C PHE A 5 -18.86 -9.21 10.24
N ASP A 6 -19.94 -9.55 10.94
CA ASP A 6 -19.90 -10.54 12.00
C ASP A 6 -19.50 -11.92 11.45
N GLU A 7 -20.07 -12.32 10.30
CA GLU A 7 -19.74 -13.59 9.67
C GLU A 7 -18.28 -13.66 9.19
N PHE A 8 -17.72 -12.53 8.74
CA PHE A 8 -16.30 -12.44 8.43
C PHE A 8 -15.42 -12.60 9.68
N VAL A 9 -15.75 -11.93 10.78
CA VAL A 9 -15.00 -12.02 12.05
C VAL A 9 -15.04 -13.46 12.60
N ARG A 10 -16.18 -14.13 12.50
CA ARG A 10 -16.36 -15.54 12.93
C ARG A 10 -15.44 -16.51 12.21
N GLN A 11 -15.03 -16.24 10.97
CA GLN A 11 -14.03 -17.07 10.27
C GLN A 11 -12.69 -17.13 11.02
N PHE A 12 -12.39 -16.14 11.86
CA PHE A 12 -11.11 -16.03 12.57
C PHE A 12 -11.16 -16.44 14.04
N GLU A 13 -12.36 -16.64 14.61
CA GLU A 13 -12.55 -16.95 16.04
C GLU A 13 -11.80 -18.21 16.49
N TRP A 14 -11.84 -19.25 15.65
CA TRP A 14 -11.20 -20.55 15.91
C TRP A 14 -9.95 -20.79 15.03
N THR A 15 -9.50 -19.76 14.32
CA THR A 15 -8.39 -19.88 13.39
C THR A 15 -7.06 -19.68 14.11
N LEU A 16 -6.24 -20.72 14.13
CA LEU A 16 -4.88 -20.68 14.64
C LEU A 16 -3.89 -20.39 13.52
N THR A 17 -2.87 -19.58 13.81
CA THR A 17 -1.76 -19.34 12.89
C THR A 17 -0.90 -20.59 12.80
N SER A 18 -1.02 -21.33 11.69
CA SER A 18 -0.22 -22.51 11.41
C SER A 18 0.21 -22.59 9.94
N ARG A 19 1.34 -23.29 9.70
CA ARG A 19 1.84 -23.57 8.36
C ARG A 19 0.91 -24.49 7.58
N GLU A 20 0.27 -25.43 8.27
CA GLU A 20 -0.69 -26.37 7.67
C GLU A 20 -1.95 -25.65 7.18
N THR A 21 -2.56 -24.82 8.04
CA THR A 21 -3.72 -23.98 7.67
C THR A 21 -3.37 -23.06 6.50
N PHE A 22 -2.16 -22.48 6.51
CA PHE A 22 -1.68 -21.66 5.40
C PHE A 22 -1.60 -22.43 4.09
N SER A 23 -0.93 -23.59 4.07
CA SER A 23 -0.81 -24.43 2.87
C SER A 23 -2.18 -24.91 2.38
N CYS A 24 -3.08 -25.30 3.29
CA CYS A 24 -4.43 -25.72 2.95
C CYS A 24 -5.20 -24.59 2.26
N LEU A 25 -5.22 -23.39 2.85
CA LEU A 25 -5.87 -22.22 2.26
C LEU A 25 -5.25 -21.82 0.93
N GLN A 26 -3.93 -21.90 0.79
CA GLN A 26 -3.23 -21.60 -0.46
C GLN A 26 -3.67 -22.56 -1.58
N ASN A 27 -3.75 -23.86 -1.29
CA ASN A 27 -4.13 -24.90 -2.24
C ASN A 27 -5.64 -24.99 -2.52
N THR A 28 -6.48 -24.36 -1.70
CA THR A 28 -7.93 -24.41 -1.91
C THR A 28 -8.35 -23.47 -3.05
N PRO A 29 -9.04 -23.97 -4.09
CA PRO A 29 -9.51 -23.14 -5.20
C PRO A 29 -10.51 -22.07 -4.75
N PRO A 30 -10.30 -20.78 -5.06
CA PRO A 30 -11.22 -19.69 -4.68
C PRO A 30 -12.64 -19.81 -5.23
N GLU A 31 -12.80 -20.55 -6.32
CA GLU A 31 -14.08 -20.79 -7.02
C GLU A 31 -15.03 -21.64 -6.17
N CYS A 32 -14.49 -22.46 -5.27
CA CYS A 32 -15.26 -23.29 -4.35
C CYS A 32 -15.67 -22.55 -3.06
N MET A 33 -15.31 -21.27 -2.93
CA MET A 33 -15.56 -20.47 -1.72
C MET A 33 -16.66 -19.43 -1.92
N THR A 34 -17.32 -19.05 -0.82
CA THR A 34 -18.15 -17.84 -0.78
C THR A 34 -17.27 -16.57 -0.86
N ASP A 35 -17.88 -15.43 -1.11
CA ASP A 35 -17.21 -14.13 -1.09
C ASP A 35 -16.57 -13.81 0.27
N ILE A 36 -17.25 -14.14 1.38
CA ILE A 36 -16.75 -13.96 2.75
C ILE A 36 -15.54 -14.87 3.00
N GLN A 37 -15.63 -16.14 2.58
CA GLN A 37 -14.51 -17.09 2.74
C GLN A 37 -13.30 -16.69 1.88
N ARG A 38 -13.51 -16.20 0.65
CA ARG A 38 -12.43 -15.65 -0.17
C ARG A 38 -11.76 -14.46 0.50
N ALA A 39 -12.55 -13.54 1.06
CA ALA A 39 -12.01 -12.41 1.81
C ALA A 39 -11.23 -12.87 3.04
N ALA A 40 -11.76 -13.81 3.82
CA ALA A 40 -11.10 -14.33 5.01
C ALA A 40 -9.79 -15.06 4.66
N ARG A 41 -9.81 -15.89 3.61
CA ARG A 41 -8.62 -16.52 3.03
C ARG A 41 -7.56 -15.48 2.66
N PHE A 42 -7.95 -14.45 1.91
CA PHE A 42 -7.02 -13.39 1.51
C PHE A 42 -6.38 -12.72 2.72
N PHE A 43 -7.18 -12.34 3.72
CA PHE A 43 -6.69 -11.74 4.97
C PHE A 43 -5.72 -12.67 5.71
N TYR A 44 -6.07 -13.94 5.89
CA TYR A 44 -5.21 -14.92 6.57
C TYR A 44 -3.87 -15.08 5.85
N LEU A 45 -3.90 -15.30 4.53
CA LEU A 45 -2.68 -15.49 3.74
C LEU A 45 -1.80 -14.24 3.77
N GLN A 46 -2.39 -13.05 3.63
CA GLN A 46 -1.64 -11.78 3.60
C GLN A 46 -0.91 -11.50 4.92
N HIS A 47 -1.52 -11.82 6.07
CA HIS A 47 -0.90 -11.59 7.38
C HIS A 47 0.16 -12.62 7.75
N ASN A 48 0.08 -13.82 7.16
CA ASN A 48 0.99 -14.92 7.47
C ASN A 48 2.01 -15.20 6.35
N ALA A 49 1.95 -14.47 5.23
CA ALA A 49 2.93 -14.56 4.15
C ALA A 49 4.19 -13.76 4.48
N PHE A 50 5.36 -14.35 4.21
CA PHE A 50 6.63 -13.66 4.33
C PHE A 50 6.69 -12.43 3.42
N GLY A 51 6.95 -11.26 4.01
CA GLY A 51 7.00 -9.99 3.29
C GLY A 51 5.65 -9.51 2.74
N GLY A 52 4.52 -10.08 3.18
CA GLY A 52 3.19 -9.67 2.72
C GLY A 52 3.01 -9.83 1.21
N LYS A 53 3.68 -10.80 0.58
CA LYS A 53 3.56 -11.02 -0.86
C LYS A 53 2.16 -11.52 -1.19
N THR A 54 1.61 -11.07 -2.32
CA THR A 54 0.33 -11.55 -2.88
C THR A 54 0.53 -12.71 -3.86
N VAL A 55 1.73 -12.85 -4.44
CA VAL A 55 2.11 -13.92 -5.39
C VAL A 55 3.34 -14.67 -4.86
N HIS A 56 3.45 -15.98 -5.17
CA HIS A 56 4.51 -16.87 -4.67
C HIS A 56 4.69 -16.78 -3.16
N GLN A 57 3.58 -16.88 -2.43
CA GLN A 57 3.55 -16.69 -0.98
C GLN A 57 4.20 -17.88 -0.27
N HIS A 58 5.05 -17.57 0.71
CA HIS A 58 5.60 -18.56 1.64
C HIS A 58 5.18 -18.19 3.06
N PHE A 59 4.93 -19.18 3.91
CA PHE A 59 4.58 -18.92 5.30
C PHE A 59 5.74 -18.24 6.06
N GLY A 60 5.48 -17.04 6.56
CA GLY A 60 6.43 -16.20 7.28
C GLY A 60 6.46 -16.52 8.78
N THR A 61 7.65 -16.54 9.35
CA THR A 61 7.87 -16.70 10.79
C THR A 61 8.89 -15.68 11.26
N ALA A 62 8.69 -15.15 12.47
CA ALA A 62 9.66 -14.31 13.15
C ALA A 62 9.93 -14.87 14.54
N THR A 63 11.20 -15.04 14.90
CA THR A 63 11.61 -15.52 16.23
C THR A 63 11.74 -14.38 17.25
N THR A 64 11.72 -13.13 16.78
CA THR A 64 11.92 -11.92 17.58
C THR A 64 10.64 -11.12 17.81
N SER A 65 9.52 -11.53 17.25
CA SER A 65 8.23 -10.84 17.38
C SER A 65 7.08 -11.82 17.57
N LYS A 66 5.99 -11.35 18.20
CA LYS A 66 4.77 -12.15 18.37
C LYS A 66 4.17 -12.50 16.99
N ALA A 67 3.67 -13.72 16.84
CA ALA A 67 2.91 -14.12 15.67
C ALA A 67 1.62 -13.29 15.53
N TRP A 68 1.08 -13.22 14.32
CA TRP A 68 -0.20 -12.58 14.08
C TRP A 68 -1.32 -13.28 14.86
N ASP A 69 -2.12 -12.46 15.54
CA ASP A 69 -3.23 -12.87 16.39
C ASP A 69 -4.56 -12.59 15.66
N ALA A 70 -5.17 -13.65 15.16
CA ALA A 70 -6.41 -13.59 14.39
C ALA A 70 -7.58 -13.04 15.21
N SER A 71 -7.57 -13.22 16.55
CA SER A 71 -8.62 -12.70 17.44
C SER A 71 -8.70 -11.17 17.45
N GLN A 72 -7.60 -10.48 17.11
CA GLN A 72 -7.53 -9.03 17.08
C GLN A 72 -8.13 -8.41 15.82
N ILE A 73 -8.63 -9.23 14.88
CA ILE A 73 -9.12 -8.73 13.59
C ILE A 73 -10.32 -7.81 13.75
N GLU A 74 -11.24 -8.13 14.67
CA GLU A 74 -12.44 -7.33 14.91
C GLU A 74 -12.07 -5.93 15.41
N VAL A 75 -11.17 -5.86 16.40
CA VAL A 75 -10.70 -4.59 16.98
C VAL A 75 -10.04 -3.73 15.91
N LYS A 76 -9.16 -4.32 15.09
CA LYS A 76 -8.47 -3.61 14.01
C LYS A 76 -9.43 -3.10 12.94
N LEU A 77 -10.41 -3.90 12.53
CA LEU A 77 -11.39 -3.49 11.52
C LEU A 77 -12.34 -2.41 12.04
N LYS A 78 -12.75 -2.48 13.32
CA LYS A 78 -13.53 -1.42 13.97
C LYS A 78 -12.74 -0.11 14.03
N ALA A 79 -11.47 -0.16 14.43
CA ALA A 79 -10.60 1.02 14.45
C ALA A 79 -10.41 1.62 13.04
N ALA A 80 -10.22 0.78 12.01
CA ALA A 80 -10.12 1.24 10.63
C ALA A 80 -11.43 1.88 10.13
N LYS A 81 -12.58 1.27 10.44
CA LYS A 81 -13.91 1.84 10.14
C LYS A 81 -14.07 3.21 10.77
N ASP A 82 -13.74 3.35 12.05
CA ASP A 82 -13.90 4.62 12.77
C ASP A 82 -12.94 5.69 12.23
N ARG A 83 -11.70 5.30 11.90
CA ARG A 83 -10.70 6.18 11.27
C ARG A 83 -11.15 6.70 9.90
N LEU A 84 -11.83 5.86 9.12
CA LEU A 84 -12.32 6.17 7.77
C LEU A 84 -13.73 6.78 7.76
N LYS A 85 -14.32 7.04 8.93
CA LYS A 85 -15.65 7.63 9.02
C LYS A 85 -15.64 9.04 8.41
N GLY A 86 -16.52 9.28 7.45
CA GLY A 86 -16.61 10.57 6.74
C GLY A 86 -15.59 10.75 5.62
N VAL A 87 -14.82 9.70 5.28
CA VAL A 87 -13.89 9.69 4.14
C VAL A 87 -14.62 9.19 2.89
N TYR A 88 -14.45 9.89 1.77
CA TYR A 88 -14.86 9.40 0.46
C TYR A 88 -13.78 8.46 -0.11
N ILE A 89 -14.19 7.27 -0.56
CA ILE A 89 -13.29 6.27 -1.16
C ILE A 89 -13.64 6.15 -2.63
N GLU A 90 -12.66 6.41 -3.49
CA GLU A 90 -12.79 6.36 -4.95
C GLU A 90 -11.88 5.26 -5.51
N ASN A 91 -12.36 4.54 -6.52
CA ASN A 91 -11.57 3.57 -7.28
C ASN A 91 -11.62 3.96 -8.76
N GLU A 92 -10.80 4.94 -9.14
CA GLU A 92 -10.70 5.46 -10.50
C GLU A 92 -9.24 5.85 -10.83
N SER A 93 -8.99 6.32 -12.05
CA SER A 93 -7.65 6.83 -12.41
C SER A 93 -7.31 8.05 -11.54
N TRP A 94 -6.06 8.10 -11.08
CA TRP A 94 -5.61 9.14 -10.14
C TRP A 94 -5.81 10.56 -10.70
N ASP A 95 -5.64 10.75 -12.00
CA ASP A 95 -5.77 12.05 -12.67
C ASP A 95 -7.21 12.56 -12.68
N ARG A 96 -8.19 11.65 -12.81
CA ARG A 96 -9.62 11.99 -12.74
C ARG A 96 -10.02 12.36 -11.33
N CYS A 97 -9.56 11.58 -10.35
CA CYS A 97 -9.78 11.87 -8.94
C CYS A 97 -9.17 13.23 -8.58
N PHE A 98 -7.93 13.49 -8.98
CA PHE A 98 -7.24 14.76 -8.74
C PHE A 98 -8.04 15.95 -9.28
N LYS A 99 -8.43 15.91 -10.56
CA LYS A 99 -9.21 16.99 -11.21
C LYS A 99 -10.53 17.27 -10.51
N ARG A 100 -11.20 16.23 -10.00
CA ARG A 100 -12.49 16.37 -9.29
C ARG A 100 -12.34 17.21 -8.02
N TYR A 101 -11.26 17.01 -7.28
CA TYR A 101 -11.05 17.59 -5.96
C TYR A 101 -10.13 18.83 -5.95
N ASP A 102 -9.56 19.22 -7.09
CA ASP A 102 -8.66 20.38 -7.15
C ASP A 102 -9.37 21.70 -6.81
N ARG A 103 -9.01 22.31 -5.68
CA ARG A 103 -9.49 23.59 -5.14
C ARG A 103 -8.34 24.24 -4.39
N GLU A 104 -8.39 25.55 -4.20
CA GLU A 104 -7.36 26.32 -3.49
C GLU A 104 -7.09 25.81 -2.05
N HIS A 105 -8.11 25.26 -1.39
CA HIS A 105 -7.99 24.73 -0.03
C HIS A 105 -7.63 23.24 0.02
N THR A 106 -7.54 22.56 -1.13
CA THR A 106 -7.24 21.13 -1.18
C THR A 106 -5.75 20.90 -0.95
N PHE A 107 -5.44 19.89 -0.14
CA PHE A 107 -4.11 19.35 0.01
C PHE A 107 -4.07 17.92 -0.57
N PHE A 108 -3.20 17.71 -1.53
CA PHE A 108 -2.96 16.42 -2.15
C PHE A 108 -1.66 15.82 -1.63
N TYR A 109 -1.73 14.57 -1.20
CA TYR A 109 -0.56 13.74 -0.96
C TYR A 109 -0.50 12.66 -2.04
N ALA A 110 0.58 12.64 -2.81
CA ALA A 110 0.82 11.69 -3.88
C ALA A 110 1.99 10.76 -3.50
N ASP A 111 1.75 9.46 -3.64
CA ASP A 111 2.72 8.39 -3.35
C ASP A 111 2.65 7.36 -4.49
N PRO A 112 3.13 7.69 -5.70
CA PRO A 112 3.11 6.78 -6.84
C PRO A 112 4.14 5.65 -6.64
N PRO A 113 4.06 4.59 -7.45
CA PRO A 113 5.15 3.62 -7.55
C PRO A 113 6.50 4.30 -7.73
N TYR A 114 7.54 3.84 -7.02
CA TYR A 114 8.86 4.46 -7.10
C TYR A 114 9.54 4.09 -8.42
N TRP A 115 10.14 5.08 -9.08
CA TRP A 115 10.73 4.93 -10.41
C TRP A 115 11.84 3.88 -10.41
N GLN A 116 11.77 2.94 -11.35
CA GLN A 116 12.72 1.82 -11.51
C GLN A 116 12.94 0.98 -10.23
N THR A 117 11.98 0.99 -9.30
CA THR A 117 12.03 0.13 -8.10
C THR A 117 11.17 -1.12 -8.30
N ALA A 118 11.67 -2.26 -7.86
CA ALA A 118 10.92 -3.52 -7.93
C ALA A 118 9.76 -3.52 -6.92
N GLY A 119 8.59 -4.06 -7.31
CA GLY A 119 7.50 -4.34 -6.35
C GLY A 119 6.09 -3.99 -6.81
N TYR A 120 5.93 -3.28 -7.93
CA TYR A 120 4.62 -2.96 -8.48
C TYR A 120 4.37 -3.74 -9.77
N ASP A 121 3.39 -4.65 -9.74
CA ASP A 121 2.99 -5.47 -10.90
C ASP A 121 2.24 -4.67 -11.98
N GLN A 122 1.72 -3.48 -11.63
CA GLN A 122 1.09 -2.56 -12.58
C GLN A 122 2.10 -1.58 -13.17
N SER A 123 2.10 -1.43 -14.49
CA SER A 123 2.97 -0.51 -15.22
C SER A 123 2.57 0.94 -14.97
N PHE A 124 3.21 1.61 -14.02
CA PHE A 124 3.20 3.06 -13.90
C PHE A 124 4.33 3.62 -14.78
N GLY A 125 3.99 3.87 -16.06
CA GLY A 125 4.95 4.29 -17.07
C GLY A 125 5.48 5.71 -16.85
N TRP A 126 6.60 6.04 -17.50
CA TRP A 126 7.25 7.37 -17.38
C TRP A 126 6.27 8.54 -17.64
N GLU A 127 5.39 8.38 -18.64
CA GLU A 127 4.35 9.36 -19.01
C GLU A 127 3.43 9.76 -17.84
N GLN A 128 3.24 8.87 -16.85
CA GLN A 128 2.43 9.18 -15.67
C GLN A 128 3.13 10.14 -14.72
N TYR A 129 4.47 10.07 -14.60
CA TYR A 129 5.24 11.04 -13.83
C TYR A 129 5.26 12.39 -14.54
N GLU A 130 5.37 12.41 -15.88
CA GLU A 130 5.27 13.64 -16.67
C GLU A 130 3.90 14.30 -16.51
N LEU A 131 2.83 13.50 -16.54
CA LEU A 131 1.48 13.98 -16.26
C LEU A 131 1.35 14.50 -14.83
N LEU A 132 1.98 13.84 -13.85
CA LEU A 132 1.98 14.28 -12.45
C LEU A 132 2.68 15.63 -12.28
N ALA A 133 3.86 15.81 -12.87
CA ALA A 133 4.57 17.09 -12.87
C ALA A 133 3.72 18.21 -13.49
N LYS A 134 3.07 17.92 -14.64
CA LYS A 134 2.15 18.87 -15.27
C LYS A 134 0.97 19.23 -14.36
N VAL A 135 0.29 18.24 -13.78
CA VAL A 135 -0.85 18.45 -12.89
C VAL A 135 -0.44 19.21 -11.63
N MET A 136 0.73 18.94 -11.08
CA MET A 136 1.28 19.67 -9.93
C MET A 136 1.53 21.15 -10.24
N ALA A 137 2.02 21.46 -11.45
CA ALA A 137 2.26 22.84 -11.89
C ALA A 137 0.94 23.62 -12.12
N GLU A 138 -0.10 22.93 -12.60
CA GLU A 138 -1.40 23.55 -12.92
C GLU A 138 -2.40 23.54 -11.74
N SER A 139 -2.07 22.83 -10.65
CA SER A 139 -2.94 22.62 -9.50
C SER A 139 -3.28 23.92 -8.76
N LYS A 140 -4.54 24.09 -8.39
CA LYS A 140 -4.99 25.18 -7.50
C LYS A 140 -4.63 24.88 -6.05
N GLY A 141 -4.71 23.62 -5.66
CA GLY A 141 -4.35 23.15 -4.33
C GLY A 141 -2.85 22.93 -4.15
N LYS A 142 -2.48 22.61 -2.91
CA LYS A 142 -1.11 22.22 -2.54
C LYS A 142 -0.90 20.73 -2.83
N VAL A 143 0.22 20.38 -3.47
CA VAL A 143 0.56 18.99 -3.78
C VAL A 143 1.92 18.61 -3.20
N MET A 144 1.93 17.57 -2.36
CA MET A 144 3.12 16.95 -1.79
C MET A 144 3.31 15.56 -2.42
N LEU A 145 4.47 15.33 -3.01
CA LEU A 145 4.84 14.06 -3.63
C LEU A 145 5.98 13.41 -2.86
N SER A 146 5.82 12.14 -2.49
CA SER A 146 6.89 11.27 -1.99
C SER A 146 7.39 10.37 -3.12
N ILE A 147 8.70 10.32 -3.35
CA ILE A 147 9.30 9.49 -4.41
C ILE A 147 10.77 9.17 -4.12
N ASN A 148 11.36 8.19 -4.82
CA ASN A 148 12.78 7.88 -4.68
C ASN A 148 13.71 8.98 -5.24
N ASP A 149 14.88 9.08 -4.62
CA ASP A 149 15.97 9.94 -5.10
C ASP A 149 16.63 9.34 -6.35
N HIS A 150 16.16 9.78 -7.52
CA HIS A 150 16.65 9.36 -8.83
C HIS A 150 16.96 10.57 -9.73
N PRO A 151 18.03 10.55 -10.55
CA PRO A 151 18.36 11.64 -11.46
C PRO A 151 17.20 12.07 -12.38
N ASP A 152 16.52 11.12 -13.02
CA ASP A 152 15.36 11.41 -13.89
C ASP A 152 14.24 12.14 -13.13
N ILE A 153 13.97 11.74 -11.88
CA ILE A 153 12.94 12.36 -11.04
C ILE A 153 13.36 13.77 -10.63
N ARG A 154 14.62 13.97 -10.26
CA ARG A 154 15.15 15.30 -9.96
C ARG A 154 15.05 16.24 -11.16
N GLU A 155 15.34 15.74 -12.36
CA GLU A 155 15.24 16.52 -13.58
C GLU A 155 13.79 16.87 -13.91
N LEU A 156 12.88 15.89 -13.81
CA LEU A 156 11.46 16.08 -14.09
C LEU A 156 10.80 17.09 -13.15
N PHE A 157 11.18 17.08 -11.87
CA PHE A 157 10.60 17.95 -10.84
C PHE A 157 11.50 19.14 -10.46
N LYS A 158 12.49 19.49 -11.28
CA LYS A 158 13.51 20.52 -10.96
C LYS A 158 12.96 21.91 -10.63
N ASP A 159 11.80 22.25 -11.19
CA ASP A 159 11.15 23.55 -11.01
C ASP A 159 10.29 23.61 -9.73
N PHE A 160 10.21 22.49 -9.00
CA PHE A 160 9.49 22.38 -7.73
C PHE A 160 10.44 22.45 -6.53
N ARG A 161 9.85 22.64 -5.34
CA ARG A 161 10.62 22.60 -4.10
C ARG A 161 10.92 21.15 -3.72
N ILE A 162 12.17 20.74 -3.86
CA ILE A 162 12.65 19.39 -3.52
C ILE A 162 13.34 19.40 -2.16
N THR A 163 12.92 18.51 -1.26
CA THR A 163 13.58 18.22 0.02
C THR A 163 14.05 16.77 0.02
N GLN A 164 15.33 16.52 0.23
CA GLN A 164 15.87 15.17 0.34
C GLN A 164 15.77 14.67 1.78
N LEU A 165 15.29 13.43 1.93
CA LEU A 165 15.25 12.69 3.17
C LEU A 165 16.27 11.56 3.12
N GLU A 166 17.16 11.50 4.10
CA GLU A 166 18.08 10.38 4.26
C GLU A 166 17.40 9.25 5.04
N LEU A 167 17.05 8.17 4.35
CA LEU A 167 16.52 6.97 4.98
C LEU A 167 17.60 5.90 5.14
N ALA A 168 17.82 5.47 6.38
CA ALA A 168 18.62 4.28 6.66
C ALA A 168 17.77 3.01 6.41
N TYR A 169 17.57 2.62 5.15
CA TYR A 169 16.89 1.36 4.84
C TYR A 169 17.71 0.16 5.36
N THR A 170 17.25 -0.47 6.43
CA THR A 170 17.83 -1.71 6.98
C THR A 170 16.85 -2.86 6.80
N VAL A 171 16.71 -3.32 5.55
CA VAL A 171 16.05 -4.61 5.24
C VAL A 171 16.98 -5.42 4.35
N GLY A 172 18.18 -5.72 4.85
CA GLY A 172 19.15 -6.55 4.16
C GLY A 172 20.35 -6.85 5.06
N ARG A 173 20.71 -8.13 5.21
CA ARG A 173 21.86 -8.58 6.00
C ARG A 173 23.22 -8.17 5.39
N ASN A 174 23.22 -7.60 4.18
CA ASN A 174 24.43 -7.15 3.47
C ASN A 174 24.47 -5.62 3.35
N LYS A 175 25.47 -5.01 3.98
CA LYS A 175 25.78 -3.56 3.96
C LYS A 175 26.41 -3.10 2.63
N THR A 176 25.79 -3.39 1.49
CA THR A 176 26.34 -3.01 0.17
C THR A 176 25.30 -2.42 -0.79
N GLY A 177 24.19 -1.86 -0.29
CA GLY A 177 23.22 -1.12 -1.11
C GLY A 177 23.51 0.38 -1.08
N LYS A 178 23.53 1.03 -2.26
CA LYS A 178 23.52 2.49 -2.41
C LYS A 178 22.51 3.10 -1.42
N ALA A 179 22.87 4.22 -0.78
CA ALA A 179 21.91 5.02 -0.03
C ALA A 179 20.79 5.46 -0.99
N SER A 180 19.65 4.77 -0.92
CA SER A 180 18.43 5.15 -1.62
C SER A 180 17.77 6.22 -0.77
N GLY A 181 18.02 7.49 -1.11
CA GLY A 181 17.32 8.62 -0.52
C GLY A 181 15.86 8.65 -0.97
N GLU A 182 15.02 9.32 -0.19
CA GLU A 182 13.68 9.71 -0.61
C GLU A 182 13.64 11.22 -0.87
N LEU A 183 12.75 11.65 -1.76
CA LEU A 183 12.50 13.04 -2.09
C LEU A 183 11.06 13.38 -1.71
N VAL A 184 10.91 14.53 -1.06
CA VAL A 184 9.63 15.21 -0.89
C VAL A 184 9.60 16.40 -1.85
N VAL A 185 8.68 16.38 -2.80
CA VAL A 185 8.50 17.43 -3.82
C VAL A 185 7.21 18.19 -3.55
N CYS A 186 7.29 19.52 -3.46
CA CYS A 186 6.15 20.40 -3.19
C CYS A 186 5.97 21.48 -4.27
N ASN A 187 4.72 21.86 -4.56
CA ASN A 187 4.39 22.95 -5.49
C ASN A 187 4.22 24.34 -4.83
N TRP A 188 4.72 24.51 -3.60
CA TRP A 188 4.65 25.76 -2.83
C TRP A 188 5.92 26.04 -2.01
#